data_AF-A0A9Q0WZH9-F1
#
_entry.id   AF-A0A9Q0WZH9-F1
#
_cell.length_a   1.000
_cell.length_b   1.000
_cell.length_c   1.000
_cell.angle_alpha   90.00
_cell.angle_beta   90.00
_cell.angle_gamma   90.00
#
_symmetry.space_group_name_H-M   'P 1'
#
loop_
_entity.id
_entity.type
_entity.pdbx_description
1 polymer ?
#
loop_
_entity_poly.entity_id
_entity_poly.type
_entity_poly.pdbx_seq_one_letter_code
_entity_poly.pdbx_strand_id
1 'polypeptide(L)'
;MADAAGLMEAAGARFSSLELIGRGSFGDVYKAFDKELNKEVAIKVIDLEESEDEIEDIQKEISVLQQCRSPYITEYYGSYLHQTKLWIIMEYMAGGSVADLLQSGPPLDEMSIACILRDLLYAVEYLHNKGTMHRDIKAANILLSENGDVKVADFGVSVQLTRTISRRKTFVGTPFWMAPEVIQNSEGYNVKADIWSIGITAIEMAKGEPPLADIHPMRVLFIIPRENPPQVLSAFFNVKLISDFAIVE
;
A
#
# COMPACT_ATOMS: atom_id res chain seq x y z
N MET A 1 19.85 16.47 8.14
CA MET A 1 19.96 17.04 9.50
C MET A 1 19.33 18.43 9.62
N ALA A 2 19.40 19.32 8.62
CA ALA A 2 18.71 20.62 8.66
C ALA A 2 17.17 20.54 8.55
N ASP A 3 16.67 19.50 7.87
CA ASP A 3 15.24 19.24 7.63
C ASP A 3 14.44 18.88 8.90
N ALA A 4 14.91 17.88 9.67
CA ALA A 4 14.27 17.43 10.90
C ALA A 4 14.13 18.51 11.99
N ALA A 5 15.06 19.48 12.03
CA ALA A 5 15.03 20.56 13.01
C ALA A 5 13.94 21.60 12.72
N GLY A 6 13.68 21.92 11.45
CA GLY A 6 12.57 22.78 11.03
C GLY A 6 11.21 22.08 11.18
N LEU A 7 11.15 20.78 10.86
CA LEU A 7 9.99 19.93 11.14
C LEU A 7 9.67 19.92 12.65
N MET A 8 10.68 19.81 13.53
CA MET A 8 10.51 19.80 15.00
C MET A 8 10.01 21.13 15.58
N GLU A 9 10.33 22.28 14.99
CA GLU A 9 9.90 23.58 15.55
C GLU A 9 8.41 23.86 15.27
N ALA A 10 7.94 23.55 14.06
CA ALA A 10 6.53 23.69 13.69
C ALA A 10 5.65 22.55 14.23
N ALA A 11 6.19 21.32 14.27
CA ALA A 11 5.49 20.17 14.82
C ALA A 11 5.56 20.10 16.34
N GLY A 12 6.58 20.69 16.98
CA GLY A 12 6.85 20.54 18.42
C GLY A 12 5.72 21.02 19.33
N ALA A 13 4.82 21.89 18.85
CA ALA A 13 3.62 22.29 19.57
C ALA A 13 2.63 21.12 19.73
N ARG A 14 2.37 20.36 18.66
CA ARG A 14 1.36 19.28 18.62
C ARG A 14 1.96 17.88 18.71
N PHE A 15 3.04 17.62 18.00
CA PHE A 15 3.68 16.32 17.91
C PHE A 15 4.97 16.28 18.73
N SER A 16 5.28 15.12 19.29
CA SER A 16 6.53 14.84 20.01
C SER A 16 7.06 13.46 19.66
N SER A 17 8.34 13.21 19.96
CA SER A 17 8.98 11.91 19.73
C SER A 17 8.94 11.45 18.27
N LEU A 18 9.30 12.35 17.34
CA LEU A 18 9.37 12.00 15.92
C LEU A 18 10.49 10.99 15.67
N GLU A 19 10.13 9.84 15.11
CA GLU A 19 11.02 8.75 14.75
C GLU A 19 10.74 8.32 13.31
N LEU A 20 11.76 8.28 12.45
CA LEU A 20 11.61 7.80 11.07
C LEU A 20 11.38 6.29 11.10
N ILE A 21 10.22 5.83 10.63
CA ILE A 21 9.83 4.41 10.62
C ILE A 21 9.76 3.81 9.22
N GLY A 22 9.69 4.63 8.18
CA GLY A 22 9.62 4.14 6.81
C GLY A 22 9.98 5.20 5.78
N ARG A 23 10.38 4.74 4.59
CA ARG A 23 10.55 5.60 3.41
C ARG A 23 9.70 5.03 2.29
N GLY A 24 8.61 5.70 1.96
CA GLY A 24 7.70 5.32 0.89
C GLY A 24 8.07 6.00 -0.44
N SER A 25 7.35 5.63 -1.49
CA SER A 25 7.54 6.15 -2.85
C SER A 25 7.36 7.66 -2.98
N PHE A 26 6.55 8.26 -2.10
CA PHE A 26 6.17 9.67 -2.11
C PHE A 26 6.75 10.47 -0.94
N GLY A 27 7.49 9.83 -0.02
CA GLY A 27 8.04 10.53 1.13
C GLY A 27 8.32 9.66 2.35
N ASP A 28 8.85 10.30 3.37
CA ASP A 28 9.21 9.67 4.64
C ASP A 28 7.98 9.50 5.54
N VAL A 29 7.95 8.40 6.31
CA VAL A 29 6.91 8.12 7.31
C VAL A 29 7.55 8.14 8.69
N TYR A 30 6.97 8.95 9.59
CA TYR A 30 7.44 9.12 10.96
C TYR A 30 6.39 8.60 11.95
N LYS A 31 6.84 7.91 12.99
CA LYS A 31 6.07 7.72 14.22
C LYS A 31 6.16 9.01 15.04
N ALA A 32 5.05 9.43 15.64
CA ALA A 32 5.04 10.54 16.61
C ALA A 32 3.92 10.34 17.64
N PHE A 33 4.00 11.06 18.76
CA PHE A 33 2.91 11.20 19.70
C PHE A 33 2.17 12.53 19.43
N ASP A 34 0.88 12.47 19.10
CA ASP A 34 0.00 13.63 18.93
C ASP A 34 -0.60 14.04 20.29
N LYS A 35 -0.24 15.22 20.78
CA LYS A 35 -0.69 15.76 22.06
C LYS A 35 -2.16 16.19 22.07
N GLU A 36 -2.74 16.52 20.92
CA GLU A 36 -4.15 16.90 20.82
C GLU A 36 -5.04 15.64 20.82
N LEU A 37 -4.64 14.61 20.08
CA LEU A 37 -5.34 13.33 20.03
C LEU A 37 -5.00 12.41 21.21
N ASN A 38 -3.92 12.73 21.94
CA ASN A 38 -3.36 11.96 23.05
C ASN A 38 -3.10 10.49 22.68
N LYS A 39 -2.45 10.25 21.53
CA LYS A 39 -2.13 8.92 21.02
C LYS A 39 -0.90 8.92 20.11
N GLU A 40 -0.33 7.74 19.88
CA GLU A 40 0.66 7.54 18.83
C GLU A 40 0.00 7.60 17.43
N VAL A 41 0.69 8.23 16.49
CA VAL A 41 0.26 8.42 15.10
C VAL A 41 1.41 8.18 14.14
N ALA A 42 1.08 7.80 12.91
CA ALA A 42 2.01 7.83 11.78
C ALA A 42 1.81 9.13 10.98
N ILE A 43 2.92 9.72 10.55
CA ILE A 43 2.98 10.99 9.83
C ILE A 43 3.73 10.75 8.53
N LYS A 44 3.00 10.72 7.42
CA LYS A 44 3.59 10.68 6.07
C LYS A 44 3.90 12.10 5.62
N VAL A 45 5.16 12.40 5.32
CA VAL A 45 5.65 13.71 4.91
C VAL A 45 6.03 13.67 3.43
N ILE A 46 5.29 14.41 2.61
CA ILE A 46 5.48 14.51 1.17
C ILE A 46 6.02 15.89 0.84
N ASP A 47 7.09 15.98 0.04
CA ASP A 47 7.62 17.26 -0.45
C ASP A 47 6.94 17.66 -1.76
N LEU A 48 6.11 18.71 -1.71
CA LEU A 48 5.33 19.13 -2.87
C LEU A 48 6.17 19.84 -3.94
N GLU A 49 7.38 20.33 -3.62
CA GLU A 49 8.28 20.88 -4.64
C GLU A 49 8.85 19.77 -5.55
N GLU A 50 9.12 18.59 -5.00
CA GLU A 50 9.58 17.43 -5.77
C GLU A 50 8.43 16.71 -6.51
N SER A 51 7.19 16.94 -6.06
CA SER A 51 5.96 16.28 -6.55
C SER A 51 4.99 17.23 -7.28
N GLU A 52 5.47 18.32 -7.89
CA GLU A 52 4.60 19.35 -8.51
C GLU A 52 3.61 18.76 -9.55
N ASP A 53 4.05 17.82 -10.38
CA ASP A 53 3.22 17.14 -11.39
C ASP A 53 2.15 16.18 -10.79
N GLU A 54 2.19 15.93 -9.49
CA GLU A 54 1.40 14.89 -8.78
C GLU A 54 0.43 15.48 -7.74
N ILE A 55 0.43 16.80 -7.53
CA ILE A 55 -0.37 17.49 -6.49
C ILE A 55 -1.87 17.18 -6.61
N GLU A 56 -2.43 17.22 -7.83
CA GLU A 56 -3.85 16.93 -8.05
C GLU A 56 -4.22 15.50 -7.62
N ASP A 57 -3.31 14.55 -7.83
CA ASP A 57 -3.54 13.14 -7.51
C ASP A 57 -3.40 12.91 -6.00
N ILE A 58 -2.44 13.55 -5.33
CA ILE A 58 -2.31 13.59 -3.86
C ILE A 58 -3.58 14.16 -3.22
N GLN A 59 -4.14 15.26 -3.76
CA GLN A 59 -5.37 15.84 -3.23
C GLN A 59 -6.58 14.91 -3.35
N LYS A 60 -6.70 14.18 -4.47
CA LYS A 60 -7.76 13.18 -4.66
C LYS A 60 -7.63 12.04 -3.65
N GLU A 61 -6.42 11.56 -3.40
CA GLU A 61 -6.16 10.51 -2.41
C GLU A 61 -6.59 10.95 -1.00
N ILE A 62 -6.17 12.15 -0.57
CA ILE A 62 -6.56 12.68 0.74
C ILE A 62 -8.09 12.78 0.87
N SER A 63 -8.78 13.20 -0.20
CA SER A 63 -10.24 13.26 -0.22
C SER A 63 -10.89 11.88 -0.06
N VAL A 64 -10.33 10.83 -0.68
CA VAL A 64 -10.79 9.44 -0.51
C VAL A 64 -10.52 8.95 0.91
N LEU A 65 -9.31 9.16 1.42
CA LEU A 65 -8.88 8.80 2.77
C LEU A 65 -9.78 9.42 3.84
N GLN A 66 -10.09 10.71 3.72
CA GLN A 66 -11.00 11.43 4.61
C GLN A 66 -12.39 10.81 4.69
N GLN A 67 -12.86 10.19 3.61
CA GLN A 67 -14.18 9.58 3.53
C GLN A 67 -14.17 8.11 3.98
N CYS A 68 -12.99 7.50 4.17
CA CYS A 68 -12.88 6.12 4.61
C CYS A 68 -13.16 5.98 6.10
N ARG A 69 -14.08 5.08 6.42
CA ARG A 69 -14.55 4.70 7.75
C ARG A 69 -14.80 3.20 7.72
N SER A 70 -13.75 2.44 7.98
CA SER A 70 -13.76 0.97 7.99
C SER A 70 -12.74 0.48 9.01
N PRO A 71 -13.04 -0.59 9.79
CA PRO A 71 -12.06 -1.18 10.69
C PRO A 71 -10.89 -1.84 9.95
N TYR A 72 -10.98 -2.04 8.63
CA TYR A 72 -9.95 -2.69 7.81
C TYR A 72 -9.09 -1.70 7.00
N ILE A 73 -9.26 -0.40 7.25
CA ILE A 73 -8.52 0.69 6.59
C ILE A 73 -7.91 1.56 7.68
N THR A 74 -6.63 1.95 7.50
CA THR A 74 -5.98 2.88 8.43
C THR A 74 -6.73 4.19 8.54
N GLU A 75 -6.99 4.63 9.77
CA GLU A 75 -7.75 5.84 10.02
C GLU A 75 -6.95 7.10 9.63
N TYR A 76 -7.62 8.02 8.91
CA TYR A 76 -7.08 9.35 8.62
C TYR A 76 -7.50 10.35 9.71
N TYR A 77 -6.53 11.07 10.26
CA TYR A 77 -6.74 12.06 11.32
C TYR A 77 -6.67 13.51 10.87
N GLY A 78 -5.98 13.81 9.77
CA GLY A 78 -5.83 15.18 9.28
C GLY A 78 -4.62 15.34 8.38
N SER A 79 -4.49 16.51 7.77
CA SER A 79 -3.28 16.87 7.02
C SER A 79 -2.96 18.34 7.17
N TYR A 80 -1.66 18.66 7.16
CA TYR A 80 -1.13 20.00 7.39
C TYR A 80 -0.11 20.33 6.32
N LEU A 81 -0.18 21.53 5.76
CA LEU A 81 0.86 22.04 4.90
C LEU A 81 1.80 22.92 5.73
N HIS A 82 3.08 22.56 5.78
CA HIS A 82 4.12 23.37 6.38
C HIS A 82 5.19 23.69 5.34
N GLN A 83 5.27 24.95 4.92
CA GLN A 83 6.10 25.36 3.79
C GLN A 83 5.72 24.55 2.53
N THR A 84 6.63 23.71 2.04
CA THR A 84 6.44 22.85 0.86
C THR A 84 6.05 21.41 1.25
N LYS A 85 6.04 21.10 2.55
CA LYS A 85 5.86 19.74 3.05
C LYS A 85 4.42 19.50 3.48
N LEU A 86 3.78 18.53 2.85
CA LEU A 86 2.46 18.05 3.22
C LEU A 86 2.60 16.90 4.22
N TRP A 87 2.02 17.10 5.40
CA TRP A 87 1.97 16.11 6.47
C TRP A 87 0.60 15.45 6.45
N ILE A 88 0.54 14.13 6.37
CA ILE A 88 -0.69 13.34 6.45
C ILE A 88 -0.62 12.52 7.73
N ILE A 89 -1.54 12.80 8.66
CA ILE A 89 -1.61 12.17 9.98
C ILE A 89 -2.59 11.01 9.91
N MET A 90 -2.12 9.83 10.30
CA MET A 90 -2.85 8.58 10.20
C MET A 90 -2.61 7.68 11.40
N GLU A 91 -3.44 6.65 11.50
CA GLU A 91 -3.32 5.59 12.48
C GLU A 91 -1.93 4.94 12.45
N TYR A 92 -1.31 4.81 13.62
CA TYR A 92 -0.05 4.10 13.77
C TYR A 92 -0.30 2.60 13.97
N MET A 93 0.31 1.77 13.12
CA MET A 93 0.19 0.32 13.14
C MET A 93 1.49 -0.28 13.70
N ALA A 94 1.52 -0.49 15.02
CA ALA A 94 2.74 -0.84 15.75
C ALA A 94 3.35 -2.21 15.38
N GLY A 95 2.58 -3.11 14.76
CA GLY A 95 3.07 -4.40 14.26
C GLY A 95 3.83 -4.32 12.93
N GLY A 96 3.92 -3.12 12.31
CA GLY A 96 4.56 -2.94 11.02
C GLY A 96 3.74 -3.51 9.86
N SER A 97 4.36 -3.63 8.70
CA SER A 97 3.76 -4.24 7.52
C SER A 97 3.94 -5.76 7.49
N VAL A 98 3.11 -6.45 6.72
CA VAL A 98 3.30 -7.89 6.45
C VAL A 98 4.65 -8.12 5.74
N ALA A 99 5.13 -7.17 4.92
CA ALA A 99 6.45 -7.27 4.32
C ALA A 99 7.57 -7.23 5.37
N ASP A 100 7.45 -6.43 6.43
CA ASP A 100 8.42 -6.41 7.53
C ASP A 100 8.48 -7.76 8.26
N LEU A 101 7.32 -8.42 8.43
CA LEU A 101 7.26 -9.78 8.98
C LEU A 101 7.98 -10.80 8.07
N LEU A 102 7.74 -10.73 6.76
CA LEU A 102 8.39 -11.62 5.79
C LEU A 102 9.90 -11.39 5.69
N GLN A 103 10.36 -10.14 5.85
CA GLN A 103 11.78 -9.81 5.83
C GLN A 103 12.51 -10.32 7.09
N SER A 104 11.84 -10.26 8.25
CA SER A 104 12.42 -10.63 9.54
C SER A 104 12.25 -12.11 9.89
N GLY A 105 11.31 -12.81 9.24
CA GLY A 105 10.91 -14.17 9.57
C GLY A 105 10.82 -15.11 8.36
N PRO A 106 10.38 -16.35 8.58
CA PRO A 106 10.04 -17.26 7.47
C PRO A 106 8.73 -16.82 6.79
N PRO A 107 8.40 -17.41 5.63
CA PRO A 107 7.07 -17.28 5.04
C PRO A 107 5.97 -17.67 6.04
N LEU A 108 4.79 -17.06 5.88
CA LEU A 108 3.67 -17.24 6.80
C LEU A 108 3.00 -18.61 6.60
N ASP A 109 2.42 -19.13 7.68
CA ASP A 109 1.61 -20.34 7.63
C ASP A 109 0.21 -20.05 7.08
N GLU A 110 -0.48 -21.11 6.61
CA GLU A 110 -1.79 -21.02 5.96
C GLU A 110 -2.83 -20.29 6.83
N MET A 111 -2.81 -20.52 8.15
CA MET A 111 -3.78 -19.91 9.06
C MET A 111 -3.57 -18.39 9.17
N SER A 112 -2.32 -17.94 9.35
CA SER A 112 -2.00 -16.51 9.38
C SER A 112 -2.36 -15.84 8.05
N ILE A 113 -2.04 -16.48 6.93
CA ILE A 113 -2.40 -15.98 5.60
C ILE A 113 -3.92 -15.87 5.45
N ALA A 114 -4.68 -16.88 5.86
CA ALA A 114 -6.15 -16.85 5.77
C ALA A 114 -6.76 -15.72 6.61
N CYS A 115 -6.22 -15.46 7.81
CA CYS A 115 -6.65 -14.34 8.64
C CYS A 115 -6.37 -12.98 7.98
N ILE A 116 -5.16 -12.78 7.44
CA ILE A 116 -4.78 -11.55 6.73
C ILE A 116 -5.64 -11.34 5.48
N LEU A 117 -5.81 -12.39 4.67
CA LEU A 117 -6.61 -12.31 3.45
C LEU A 117 -8.07 -12.02 3.73
N ARG A 118 -8.67 -12.58 4.79
CA ARG A 118 -10.05 -12.30 5.18
C ARG A 118 -10.25 -10.79 5.41
N ASP A 119 -9.37 -10.17 6.18
CA ASP A 119 -9.51 -8.75 6.55
C ASP A 119 -9.15 -7.82 5.38
N LEU A 120 -8.16 -8.20 4.56
CA LEU A 120 -7.85 -7.55 3.29
C LEU A 120 -9.06 -7.57 2.33
N LEU A 121 -9.76 -8.70 2.22
CA LEU A 121 -10.94 -8.82 1.36
C LEU A 121 -12.07 -7.91 1.84
N TYR A 122 -12.28 -7.77 3.16
CA TYR A 122 -13.24 -6.79 3.68
C TYR A 122 -12.84 -5.33 3.41
N ALA A 123 -11.55 -5.00 3.49
CA ALA A 123 -11.06 -3.67 3.11
C ALA A 123 -11.34 -3.37 1.62
N VAL A 124 -11.04 -4.34 0.75
CA VAL A 124 -11.20 -4.19 -0.70
C VAL A 124 -12.67 -4.15 -1.11
N GLU A 125 -13.52 -5.01 -0.54
CA GLU A 125 -14.98 -4.95 -0.72
C GLU A 125 -15.52 -3.57 -0.34
N TYR A 126 -15.09 -3.03 0.80
CA TYR A 126 -15.49 -1.69 1.25
C TYR A 126 -15.13 -0.60 0.23
N LEU A 127 -13.90 -0.61 -0.30
CA LEU A 127 -13.43 0.35 -1.29
C LEU A 127 -14.20 0.23 -2.61
N HIS A 128 -14.37 -1.01 -3.08
CA HIS A 128 -15.06 -1.29 -4.34
C HIS A 128 -16.52 -0.85 -4.29
N ASN A 129 -17.19 -1.07 -3.15
CA ASN A 129 -18.56 -0.58 -2.92
C ASN A 129 -18.66 0.95 -2.90
N LYS A 130 -17.56 1.66 -2.62
CA LYS A 130 -17.45 3.12 -2.76
C LYS A 130 -16.99 3.58 -4.14
N GLY A 131 -16.86 2.67 -5.11
CA GLY A 131 -16.36 2.98 -6.45
C GLY A 131 -14.87 3.35 -6.49
N THR A 132 -14.11 2.94 -5.48
CA THR A 132 -12.67 3.22 -5.36
C THR A 132 -11.88 1.92 -5.50
N MET A 133 -10.75 1.97 -6.22
CA MET A 133 -9.78 0.87 -6.29
C MET A 133 -8.56 1.20 -5.45
N HIS A 134 -7.92 0.18 -4.85
CA HIS A 134 -6.70 0.38 -4.07
C HIS A 134 -5.47 0.60 -4.96
N ARG A 135 -5.29 -0.24 -5.99
CA ARG A 135 -4.26 -0.14 -7.05
C ARG A 135 -2.81 -0.40 -6.65
N ASP A 136 -2.51 -0.55 -5.36
CA ASP A 136 -1.17 -0.92 -4.87
C ASP A 136 -1.26 -1.96 -3.75
N ILE A 137 -2.01 -3.05 -3.95
CA ILE A 137 -2.10 -4.14 -2.96
C ILE A 137 -0.84 -4.99 -3.03
N LYS A 138 -0.14 -5.09 -1.89
CA LYS A 138 1.07 -5.89 -1.66
C LYS A 138 1.31 -6.02 -0.15
N ALA A 139 2.15 -6.94 0.31
CA ALA A 139 2.40 -7.14 1.73
C ALA A 139 2.91 -5.87 2.45
N ALA A 140 3.63 -4.98 1.74
CA ALA A 140 4.13 -3.73 2.31
C ALA A 140 3.02 -2.71 2.68
N ASN A 141 1.84 -2.82 2.07
CA ASN A 141 0.71 -1.91 2.31
C ASN A 141 -0.38 -2.55 3.20
N ILE A 142 -0.11 -3.73 3.74
CA ILE A 142 -0.96 -4.41 4.71
C ILE A 142 -0.28 -4.29 6.06
N LEU A 143 -0.89 -3.56 6.99
CA LEU A 143 -0.32 -3.23 8.28
C LEU A 143 -1.01 -3.96 9.42
N LEU A 144 -0.25 -4.22 10.49
CA LEU A 144 -0.69 -4.94 11.67
C LEU A 144 -0.67 -4.04 12.91
N SER A 145 -1.73 -4.11 13.72
CA SER A 145 -1.73 -3.47 15.03
C SER A 145 -0.97 -4.34 16.04
N GLU A 146 -0.65 -3.79 17.22
CA GLU A 146 -0.10 -4.58 18.33
C GLU A 146 -1.03 -5.72 18.79
N ASN A 147 -2.33 -5.60 18.52
CA ASN A 147 -3.35 -6.58 18.89
C ASN A 147 -3.66 -7.58 17.77
N GLY A 148 -2.96 -7.49 16.63
CA GLY A 148 -3.14 -8.37 15.48
C GLY A 148 -4.28 -7.95 14.52
N ASP A 149 -4.77 -6.72 14.63
CA ASP A 149 -5.71 -6.18 13.64
C ASP A 149 -5.00 -5.95 12.31
N VAL A 150 -5.64 -6.34 11.21
CA VAL A 150 -5.12 -6.17 9.86
C VAL A 150 -5.82 -4.98 9.20
N LYS A 151 -5.04 -3.99 8.75
CA LYS A 151 -5.57 -2.84 8.02
C LYS A 151 -4.76 -2.55 6.76
N VAL A 152 -5.45 -2.07 5.74
CA VAL A 152 -4.82 -1.60 4.50
C VAL A 152 -4.46 -0.13 4.65
N ALA A 153 -3.24 0.20 4.27
CA ALA A 153 -2.68 1.54 4.23
C ALA A 153 -2.29 1.95 2.80
N ASP A 154 -1.92 3.21 2.63
CA ASP A 154 -1.35 3.73 1.37
C ASP A 154 -2.20 3.42 0.12
N PHE A 155 -3.37 4.07 0.04
CA PHE A 155 -4.22 4.09 -1.16
C PHE A 155 -3.49 4.79 -2.29
N GLY A 156 -2.61 4.06 -2.98
CA GLY A 156 -1.63 4.64 -3.88
C GLY A 156 -2.21 5.72 -4.79
N VAL A 157 -1.44 6.80 -4.95
CA VAL A 157 -1.43 7.73 -6.08
C VAL A 157 -1.11 6.98 -7.40
N SER A 158 -1.77 5.84 -7.65
CA SER A 158 -1.59 4.98 -8.82
C SER A 158 -2.43 5.46 -10.00
N VAL A 159 -2.84 6.73 -10.00
CA VAL A 159 -3.46 7.37 -11.19
C VAL A 159 -2.42 7.50 -12.32
N GLN A 160 -1.12 7.34 -12.07
CA GLN A 160 -0.08 7.61 -13.07
C GLN A 160 0.77 6.43 -13.55
N LEU A 161 0.31 5.17 -13.43
CA LEU A 161 0.96 4.10 -14.22
C LEU A 161 0.93 4.42 -15.74
N THR A 162 -0.05 5.19 -16.21
CA THR A 162 -0.14 5.64 -17.61
C THR A 162 0.54 6.99 -17.92
N ARG A 163 0.69 7.91 -16.96
CA ARG A 163 1.30 9.23 -17.21
C ARG A 163 2.83 9.23 -17.07
N THR A 164 3.39 8.46 -16.15
CA THR A 164 4.85 8.51 -15.87
C THR A 164 5.68 7.78 -16.91
N ILE A 165 5.15 6.73 -17.56
CA ILE A 165 5.83 6.04 -18.69
C ILE A 165 6.16 7.04 -19.81
N SER A 166 5.36 8.10 -19.97
CA SER A 166 5.51 9.07 -21.06
C SER A 166 6.48 10.23 -20.76
N ARG A 167 6.72 10.59 -19.48
CA ARG A 167 7.47 11.82 -19.14
C ARG A 167 8.78 11.61 -18.38
N ARG A 168 8.92 10.59 -17.54
CA ARG A 168 10.14 10.36 -16.74
C ARG A 168 10.60 8.95 -17.05
N LYS A 169 11.81 8.77 -17.59
CA LYS A 169 12.41 7.47 -17.98
C LYS A 169 12.66 6.50 -16.79
N THR A 170 11.95 6.68 -15.69
CA THR A 170 12.06 5.96 -14.43
C THR A 170 10.70 5.33 -14.14
N PHE A 171 10.67 4.00 -14.11
CA PHE A 171 9.46 3.23 -13.83
C PHE A 171 8.99 3.49 -12.38
N VAL A 172 7.71 3.84 -12.21
CA VAL A 172 7.07 4.06 -10.90
C VAL A 172 6.06 2.94 -10.70
N GLY A 173 6.30 2.09 -9.70
CA GLY A 173 5.45 0.97 -9.34
C GLY A 173 6.25 -0.30 -9.03
N THR A 174 5.58 -1.30 -8.46
CA THR A 174 6.17 -2.62 -8.22
C THR A 174 5.46 -3.63 -9.14
N PRO A 175 6.02 -3.96 -10.33
CA PRO A 175 5.25 -4.56 -11.42
C PRO A 175 4.80 -5.99 -11.15
N PHE A 176 5.40 -6.63 -10.15
CA PHE A 176 5.13 -8.03 -9.81
C PHE A 176 3.69 -8.28 -9.36
N TRP A 177 3.01 -7.27 -8.82
CA TRP A 177 1.59 -7.34 -8.41
C TRP A 177 0.62 -6.80 -9.46
N MET A 178 1.12 -6.25 -10.57
CA MET A 178 0.24 -5.65 -11.59
C MET A 178 -0.48 -6.72 -12.41
N ALA A 179 -1.78 -6.52 -12.60
CA ALA A 179 -2.58 -7.38 -13.45
C ALA A 179 -2.21 -7.21 -14.95
N PRO A 180 -2.31 -8.27 -15.78
CA PRO A 180 -2.00 -8.22 -17.20
C PRO A 180 -2.68 -7.07 -17.95
N GLU A 181 -3.96 -6.83 -17.66
CA GLU A 181 -4.76 -5.78 -18.29
C GLU A 181 -4.31 -4.38 -17.88
N VAL A 182 -3.77 -4.21 -16.67
CA VAL A 182 -3.19 -2.93 -16.22
C VAL A 182 -1.89 -2.64 -16.97
N ILE A 183 -1.12 -3.68 -17.31
CA ILE A 183 0.12 -3.55 -18.08
C ILE A 183 -0.17 -3.29 -19.57
N GLN A 184 -1.17 -3.96 -20.13
CA GLN A 184 -1.46 -3.92 -21.58
C GLN A 184 -2.35 -2.74 -21.99
N ASN A 185 -3.33 -2.35 -21.17
CA ASN A 185 -4.35 -1.37 -21.55
C ASN A 185 -4.17 -0.03 -20.85
N SER A 186 -3.98 1.02 -21.66
CA SER A 186 -4.05 2.41 -21.20
C SER A 186 -5.48 2.94 -21.08
N GLU A 187 -6.49 2.22 -21.59
CA GLU A 187 -7.88 2.70 -21.73
C GLU A 187 -8.79 2.38 -20.54
N GLY A 188 -8.24 1.81 -19.47
CA GLY A 188 -8.93 1.64 -18.19
C GLY A 188 -8.95 0.18 -17.72
N TYR A 189 -8.61 0.00 -16.46
CA TYR A 189 -8.76 -1.26 -15.73
C TYR A 189 -9.90 -1.11 -14.70
N ASN A 190 -10.43 -2.23 -14.24
CA ASN A 190 -11.52 -2.26 -13.28
C ASN A 190 -11.07 -2.87 -11.94
N VAL A 191 -12.00 -2.99 -11.01
CA VAL A 191 -11.77 -3.50 -9.65
C VAL A 191 -11.14 -4.90 -9.58
N LYS A 192 -11.15 -5.67 -10.68
CA LYS A 192 -10.49 -7.00 -10.76
C LYS A 192 -8.96 -6.92 -10.70
N ALA A 193 -8.37 -5.78 -11.02
CA ALA A 193 -6.92 -5.56 -10.87
C ALA A 193 -6.47 -5.70 -9.40
N ASP A 194 -7.29 -5.25 -8.44
CA ASP A 194 -7.03 -5.45 -7.01
C ASP A 194 -7.11 -6.93 -6.63
N ILE A 195 -8.04 -7.69 -7.24
CA ILE A 195 -8.18 -9.14 -6.98
C ILE A 195 -6.96 -9.92 -7.48
N TRP A 196 -6.42 -9.56 -8.64
CA TRP A 196 -5.14 -10.10 -9.11
C TRP A 196 -4.02 -9.81 -8.10
N SER A 197 -3.90 -8.55 -7.68
CA SER A 197 -2.88 -8.10 -6.72
C SER A 197 -2.97 -8.84 -5.38
N ILE A 198 -4.20 -9.14 -4.90
CA ILE A 198 -4.44 -9.99 -3.74
C ILE A 198 -3.88 -11.40 -3.96
N GLY A 199 -4.11 -12.01 -5.13
CA GLY A 199 -3.59 -13.34 -5.47
C GLY A 199 -2.05 -13.38 -5.45
N ILE A 200 -1.41 -12.36 -6.00
CA ILE A 200 0.06 -12.21 -5.93
C ILE A 200 0.52 -12.03 -4.48
N THR A 201 -0.17 -11.22 -3.70
CA THR A 201 0.14 -10.99 -2.27
C THR A 201 -0.02 -12.26 -1.43
N ALA A 202 -0.99 -13.12 -1.76
CA ALA A 202 -1.12 -14.43 -1.12
C ALA A 202 0.09 -15.33 -1.37
N ILE A 203 0.63 -15.30 -2.60
CA ILE A 203 1.85 -16.04 -2.96
C ILE A 203 3.06 -15.44 -2.25
N GLU A 204 3.17 -14.11 -2.22
CA GLU A 204 4.20 -13.37 -1.49
C GLU A 204 4.25 -13.80 -0.03
N MET A 205 3.11 -13.85 0.67
CA MET A 205 3.09 -14.29 2.06
C MET A 205 3.48 -15.77 2.23
N ALA A 206 3.06 -16.64 1.31
CA ALA A 206 3.33 -18.07 1.37
C ALA A 206 4.78 -18.45 1.00
N LYS A 207 5.47 -17.61 0.22
CA LYS A 207 6.82 -17.89 -0.29
C LYS A 207 7.90 -16.94 0.23
N GLY A 208 7.52 -15.82 0.84
CA GLY A 208 8.40 -14.74 1.27
C GLY A 208 8.65 -13.68 0.19
N GLU A 209 8.31 -13.96 -1.07
CA GLU A 209 8.51 -13.05 -2.20
C GLU A 209 7.44 -13.25 -3.28
N PRO A 210 7.09 -12.21 -4.06
CA PRO A 210 6.15 -12.37 -5.17
C PRO A 210 6.76 -13.24 -6.29
N PRO A 211 5.92 -13.82 -7.18
CA PRO A 211 6.39 -14.41 -8.42
C PRO A 211 7.30 -13.46 -9.20
N LEU A 212 8.35 -14.02 -9.82
CA LEU A 212 9.31 -13.29 -10.65
C LEU A 212 10.16 -12.24 -9.88
N ALA A 213 10.24 -12.32 -8.54
CA ALA A 213 11.02 -11.38 -7.73
C ALA A 213 12.51 -11.29 -8.14
N ASP A 214 13.07 -12.35 -8.69
CA ASP A 214 14.44 -12.45 -9.20
C ASP A 214 14.61 -11.84 -10.62
N ILE A 215 13.51 -11.46 -11.27
CA ILE A 215 13.50 -10.90 -12.62
C ILE A 215 13.48 -9.38 -12.57
N HIS A 216 14.32 -8.75 -13.40
CA HIS A 216 14.35 -7.30 -13.53
C HIS A 216 12.94 -6.72 -13.83
N PRO A 217 12.47 -5.69 -13.10
CA PRO A 217 11.10 -5.14 -13.20
C PRO A 217 10.62 -4.86 -14.62
N MET A 218 11.47 -4.26 -15.46
CA MET A 218 11.13 -4.01 -16.88
C MET A 218 10.85 -5.27 -17.69
N ARG A 219 11.47 -6.40 -17.35
CA ARG A 219 11.28 -7.68 -18.04
C ARG A 219 9.97 -8.34 -17.60
N VAL A 220 9.55 -8.14 -16.35
CA VAL A 220 8.28 -8.63 -15.81
C VAL A 220 7.08 -8.07 -16.59
N LEU A 221 7.13 -6.81 -17.00
CA LEU A 221 6.10 -6.18 -17.85
C LEU A 221 5.87 -6.90 -19.19
N PHE A 222 6.87 -7.62 -19.71
CA PHE A 222 6.71 -8.43 -20.92
C PHE A 222 6.26 -9.86 -20.64
N ILE A 223 6.53 -10.38 -19.44
CA ILE A 223 6.24 -11.76 -19.05
C ILE A 223 4.80 -11.91 -18.61
N ILE A 224 4.36 -11.09 -17.63
CA ILE A 224 3.02 -11.18 -17.02
C ILE A 224 1.90 -11.26 -18.07
N PRO A 225 1.90 -10.45 -19.15
CA PRO A 225 0.80 -10.48 -20.09
C PRO A 225 0.85 -11.61 -21.12
N ARG A 226 1.89 -12.46 -21.10
CA ARG A 226 2.11 -13.54 -22.08
C ARG A 226 2.09 -14.93 -21.47
N GLU A 227 2.37 -15.04 -20.18
CA GLU A 227 2.39 -16.32 -19.47
C GLU A 227 1.06 -16.59 -18.78
N ASN A 228 0.83 -17.86 -18.45
CA ASN A 228 -0.33 -18.23 -17.63
C ASN A 228 -0.19 -17.61 -16.24
N PRO A 229 -1.32 -17.28 -15.59
CA PRO A 229 -1.30 -16.74 -14.24
C PRO A 229 -0.57 -17.68 -13.27
N PRO A 230 0.17 -17.14 -12.28
CA PRO A 230 0.80 -17.95 -11.26
C PRO A 230 -0.25 -18.82 -10.57
N GLN A 231 -0.04 -20.13 -10.54
CA GLN A 231 -0.94 -21.01 -9.82
C GLN A 231 -0.76 -20.78 -8.32
N VAL A 232 -1.82 -20.37 -7.63
CA VAL A 232 -1.86 -20.41 -6.17
C VAL A 232 -1.73 -21.87 -5.78
N LEU A 233 -0.71 -22.16 -4.98
CA LEU A 233 -0.30 -23.51 -4.62
C LEU A 233 -1.50 -24.31 -4.09
N SER A 234 -2.06 -25.18 -4.92
CA SER A 234 -3.12 -26.13 -4.54
C SER A 234 -2.68 -27.07 -3.40
N ALA A 235 -1.38 -27.12 -3.11
CA ALA A 235 -0.79 -27.86 -2.00
C ALA A 235 -0.74 -27.09 -0.67
N PHE A 236 -0.92 -25.77 -0.65
CA PHE A 236 -0.77 -24.94 0.56
C PHE A 236 -2.08 -24.39 1.11
N PHE A 237 -3.15 -24.37 0.32
CA PHE A 237 -4.46 -23.90 0.78
C PHE A 237 -5.49 -25.02 0.66
N ASN A 238 -5.84 -25.63 1.80
CA ASN A 238 -6.94 -26.60 1.90
C ASN A 238 -8.30 -25.90 2.04
N VAL A 239 -8.32 -24.57 1.99
CA VAL A 239 -9.53 -23.76 2.18
C VAL A 239 -10.15 -23.40 0.83
N LYS A 240 -11.39 -23.84 0.64
CA LYS A 240 -12.36 -23.44 -0.41
C LYS A 240 -12.47 -21.92 -0.65
N LEU A 241 -11.96 -21.08 0.25
CA LEU A 241 -12.00 -19.62 0.15
C LEU A 241 -11.18 -19.08 -1.02
N ILE A 242 -10.10 -19.74 -1.44
CA ILE A 242 -9.27 -19.23 -2.56
C ILE A 242 -9.72 -19.82 -3.90
N SER A 243 -10.27 -21.03 -3.92
CA SER A 243 -10.75 -21.66 -5.16
C SER A 243 -11.91 -20.89 -5.81
N ASP A 244 -12.72 -20.17 -5.03
CA ASP A 244 -13.79 -19.31 -5.55
C ASP A 244 -13.29 -17.92 -6.02
N PHE A 245 -12.06 -17.55 -5.65
CA PHE A 245 -11.37 -16.31 -6.04
C PHE A 245 -10.24 -16.54 -7.05
N ALA A 246 -10.00 -17.79 -7.45
CA ALA A 246 -8.99 -18.16 -8.42
C ALA A 246 -9.33 -17.50 -9.75
N ILE A 247 -8.64 -16.37 -9.98
CA ILE A 247 -8.21 -15.83 -11.26
C ILE A 247 -9.22 -16.12 -12.37
N VAL A 248 -10.20 -15.23 -12.43
CA VAL A 248 -11.19 -15.06 -13.50
C VAL A 248 -10.58 -15.47 -14.85
N GLU A 249 -11.11 -16.56 -15.44
CA GLU A 249 -11.04 -16.78 -16.90
C GLU A 249 -11.74 -15.64 -17.66
#